data_AF-A0A7J9QTK5-F1
#
_entry.id   AF-A0A7J9QTK5-F1
#
_cell.length_a   1.000
_cell.length_b   1.000
_cell.length_c   1.000
_cell.angle_alpha   90.00
_cell.angle_beta   90.00
_cell.angle_gamma   90.00
#
_symmetry.space_group_name_H-M   'P 1'
#
loop_
_entity.id
_entity.type
_entity.pdbx_description
1 polymer ?
#
loop_
_entity_poly.entity_id
_entity_poly.type
_entity_poly.pdbx_seq_one_letter_code
_entity_poly.pdbx_strand_id
1 'polypeptide(L)'
;MHTIEAYENDIKLQPEFLKNFKKQKPISENQQKNTIFTGSGDSLSSAMLAEVFSNFSVKSLDPLDLLKNKSLSKNRSVYFVSISGNTISNIKVAKMAKKSVAITSKPKSRLAKASHQTILLQSPNADVFTAGSISFLESALTCISLVSPIRIPKNNNFYQKAYSEAKKSKISKRIFVLGNMHTYPVAMYCAAKFYELLGYNAHYERIEQFSHMELFSAKKGDTVIIFEEKNAHNTQLVKNLKKVGLNTIIPNFDSKNKISQIIFYTFFSQLLPLFEAKKQHKKDCNFVLAKNLRKVSDNMIY
;
A
#
# COMPACT_ATOMS: atom_id res chain seq x y z
N MET A 1 12.11 15.39 -16.47
CA MET A 1 10.96 14.48 -16.45
C MET A 1 9.98 14.96 -15.40
N HIS A 2 8.71 15.13 -15.76
CA HIS A 2 7.67 15.54 -14.80
C HIS A 2 7.25 14.37 -13.91
N THR A 3 6.66 14.65 -12.74
CA THR A 3 6.45 13.61 -11.73
C THR A 3 5.36 12.59 -12.10
N ILE A 4 4.36 12.95 -12.92
CA ILE A 4 3.37 11.99 -13.45
C ILE A 4 4.01 11.02 -14.45
N GLU A 5 4.87 11.53 -15.33
CA GLU A 5 5.60 10.72 -16.31
C GLU A 5 6.58 9.75 -15.62
N ALA A 6 7.32 10.26 -14.62
CA ALA A 6 8.19 9.44 -13.79
C ALA A 6 7.42 8.32 -13.08
N TYR A 7 6.26 8.63 -12.51
CA TYR A 7 5.41 7.63 -11.85
C TYR A 7 4.91 6.56 -12.81
N GLU A 8 4.52 6.94 -14.04
CA GLU A 8 4.15 5.98 -15.09
C GLU A 8 5.32 5.07 -15.47
N ASN A 9 6.53 5.63 -15.59
CA ASN A 9 7.74 4.86 -15.89
C ASN A 9 8.06 3.86 -14.75
N ASP A 10 7.93 4.28 -13.48
CA ASP A 10 8.10 3.37 -12.34
C ASP A 10 7.10 2.19 -12.38
N ILE A 11 5.85 2.42 -12.79
CA ILE A 11 4.87 1.32 -12.96
C ILE A 11 5.30 0.37 -14.09
N LYS A 12 5.79 0.90 -15.21
CA LYS A 12 6.23 0.09 -16.36
C LYS A 12 7.44 -0.80 -16.03
N LEU A 13 8.23 -0.47 -15.01
CA LEU A 13 9.36 -1.29 -14.54
C LEU A 13 8.91 -2.50 -13.69
N GLN A 14 7.74 -2.45 -13.07
CA GLN A 14 7.26 -3.48 -12.13
C GLN A 14 7.13 -4.89 -12.74
N PRO A 15 6.64 -5.09 -13.98
CA PRO A 15 6.56 -6.43 -14.56
C PRO A 15 7.91 -7.14 -14.66
N GLU A 16 8.97 -6.43 -15.02
CA GLU A 16 10.33 -7.00 -15.08
C GLU A 16 10.90 -7.21 -13.68
N PHE A 17 10.69 -6.25 -12.78
CA PHE A 17 11.03 -6.39 -11.37
C PHE A 17 10.40 -7.64 -10.73
N LEU A 18 9.13 -7.95 -11.03
CA LEU A 18 8.43 -9.12 -10.50
C LEU A 18 9.08 -10.45 -10.91
N LYS A 19 9.67 -10.52 -12.11
CA LYS A 19 10.39 -11.73 -12.57
C LYS A 19 11.66 -11.96 -11.76
N ASN A 20 12.31 -10.87 -11.34
CA ASN A 20 13.61 -10.87 -10.67
C ASN A 20 13.50 -10.69 -9.15
N PHE A 21 12.27 -10.61 -8.61
CA PHE A 21 12.04 -10.37 -7.19
C PHE A 21 12.67 -11.48 -6.32
N LYS A 22 13.56 -11.06 -5.41
CA LYS A 22 14.22 -11.94 -4.45
C LYS A 22 13.41 -12.00 -3.17
N LYS A 23 12.76 -13.13 -2.95
CA LYS A 23 11.98 -13.42 -1.74
C LYS A 23 12.88 -13.52 -0.52
N GLN A 24 12.36 -13.13 0.63
CA GLN A 24 13.02 -13.37 1.91
C GLN A 24 12.77 -14.81 2.38
N LYS A 25 13.64 -15.29 3.28
CA LYS A 25 13.37 -16.52 4.03
C LYS A 25 12.33 -16.20 5.12
N PRO A 26 11.21 -16.93 5.20
CA PRO A 26 10.25 -16.71 6.26
C PRO A 26 10.88 -16.89 7.65
N ILE A 27 10.55 -16.01 8.58
CA ILE A 27 10.90 -16.17 10.00
C ILE A 27 10.04 -17.29 10.60
N SER A 28 10.57 -18.01 11.59
CA SER A 28 9.87 -19.15 12.16
C SER A 28 8.58 -18.75 12.87
N GLU A 29 7.60 -19.65 12.95
CA GLU A 29 6.30 -19.37 13.59
C GLU A 29 6.44 -18.86 15.04
N ASN A 30 7.38 -19.43 15.80
CA ASN A 30 7.69 -18.97 17.16
C ASN A 30 8.26 -17.54 17.18
N GLN A 31 9.05 -17.17 16.18
CA GLN A 31 9.54 -15.80 16.02
C GLN A 31 8.42 -14.84 15.60
N GLN A 32 7.49 -15.29 14.75
CA GLN A 32 6.37 -14.46 14.29
C GLN A 32 5.52 -13.94 15.46
N LYS A 33 5.20 -14.79 16.43
CA LYS A 33 4.42 -14.43 17.64
C LYS A 33 5.03 -13.27 18.44
N ASN A 34 6.34 -13.07 18.35
CA ASN A 34 7.09 -12.02 19.03
C ASN A 34 7.59 -10.92 18.08
N THR A 35 6.96 -10.78 16.92
CA THR A 35 7.36 -9.85 15.87
C THR A 35 6.29 -8.79 15.59
N ILE A 36 6.74 -7.55 15.41
CA ILE A 36 5.93 -6.42 14.96
C ILE A 36 6.50 -5.91 13.63
N PHE A 37 5.63 -5.60 12.69
CA PHE A 37 5.93 -4.82 11.50
C PHE A 37 5.38 -3.40 11.69
N THR A 38 6.13 -2.39 11.27
CA THR A 38 5.73 -0.98 11.41
C THR A 38 6.24 -0.17 10.24
N GLY A 39 5.56 0.93 9.94
CA GLY A 39 5.89 1.88 8.89
C GLY A 39 4.92 3.05 8.90
N SER A 40 5.02 3.96 7.94
CA SER A 40 4.08 5.09 7.80
C SER A 40 3.59 5.19 6.36
N GLY A 41 2.32 5.58 6.17
CA GLY A 41 1.69 5.66 4.84
C GLY A 41 1.74 4.32 4.10
N ASP A 42 2.21 4.33 2.85
CA ASP A 42 2.45 3.12 2.03
C ASP A 42 3.22 2.00 2.76
N SER A 43 4.19 2.40 3.60
CA SER A 43 4.99 1.45 4.37
C SER A 43 4.20 0.77 5.48
N LEU A 44 3.22 1.46 6.08
CA LEU A 44 2.29 0.84 7.03
C LEU A 44 1.37 -0.15 6.31
N SER A 45 0.87 0.20 5.12
CA SER A 45 0.11 -0.75 4.29
C SER A 45 0.93 -2.02 3.98
N SER A 46 2.23 -1.91 3.73
CA SER A 46 3.11 -3.08 3.54
C SER A 46 3.27 -3.89 4.83
N ALA A 47 3.39 -3.23 5.98
CA ALA A 47 3.44 -3.89 7.30
C ALA A 47 2.15 -4.65 7.62
N MET A 48 0.97 -4.08 7.31
CA MET A 48 -0.32 -4.75 7.47
C MET A 48 -0.46 -5.98 6.58
N LEU A 49 0.19 -6.00 5.41
CA LEU A 49 0.26 -7.20 4.57
C LEU A 49 1.04 -8.34 5.25
N ALA A 50 2.12 -8.05 5.98
CA ALA A 50 2.78 -9.10 6.78
C ALA A 50 1.83 -9.65 7.87
N GLU A 51 1.09 -8.79 8.56
CA GLU A 51 0.13 -9.24 9.57
C GLU A 51 -0.92 -10.19 8.99
N VAL A 52 -1.62 -9.81 7.92
CA VAL A 52 -2.70 -10.65 7.35
C VAL A 52 -2.16 -11.93 6.71
N PHE A 53 -0.99 -11.91 6.05
CA PHE A 53 -0.41 -13.12 5.45
C PHE A 53 0.25 -14.06 6.47
N SER A 54 0.54 -13.58 7.69
CA SER A 54 0.95 -14.40 8.82
C SER A 54 -0.22 -15.05 9.56
N ASN A 55 -1.45 -14.89 9.05
CA ASN A 55 -2.68 -15.18 9.79
C ASN A 55 -2.70 -14.50 11.17
N PHE A 56 -2.29 -13.23 11.22
CA PHE A 56 -2.22 -12.39 12.42
C PHE A 56 -1.23 -12.86 13.51
N SER A 57 -0.30 -13.75 13.15
CA SER A 57 0.78 -14.21 14.04
C SER A 57 1.78 -13.09 14.34
N VAL A 58 2.13 -12.28 13.35
CA VAL A 58 2.82 -10.99 13.56
C VAL A 58 1.78 -9.88 13.72
N LYS A 59 2.15 -8.79 14.37
CA LYS A 59 1.31 -7.59 14.47
C LYS A 59 1.81 -6.48 13.57
N SER A 60 0.89 -5.68 13.03
CA SER A 60 1.22 -4.39 12.41
C SER A 60 0.76 -3.25 13.32
N LEU A 61 1.62 -2.26 13.57
CA LEU A 61 1.32 -1.15 14.48
C LEU A 61 1.86 0.15 13.91
N ASP A 62 1.20 1.27 14.24
CA ASP A 62 1.70 2.60 13.90
C ASP A 62 2.97 2.92 14.72
N PRO A 63 4.01 3.50 14.12
CA PRO A 63 5.25 3.79 14.82
C PRO A 63 5.11 4.84 15.93
N LEU A 64 4.13 5.75 15.84
CA LEU A 64 3.83 6.69 16.91
C LEU A 64 3.25 5.99 18.13
N ASP A 65 2.41 4.97 17.92
CA ASP A 65 1.87 4.15 19.00
C ASP A 65 2.96 3.34 19.69
N LEU A 66 3.88 2.77 18.91
CA LEU A 66 5.05 2.06 19.46
C LEU A 66 5.99 2.99 20.25
N LEU A 67 6.12 4.24 19.81
CA LEU A 67 6.95 5.24 20.47
C LEU A 67 6.35 5.66 21.82
N LYS A 68 5.02 5.86 21.86
CA LYS A 68 4.29 6.24 23.08
C LYS A 68 4.14 5.06 24.05
N ASN A 69 3.94 3.85 23.54
CA ASN A 69 3.68 2.65 24.32
C ASN A 69 4.89 1.70 24.26
N LYS A 70 5.97 2.12 24.90
CA LYS A 70 7.31 1.47 24.81
C LYS A 70 7.31 -0.02 25.17
N SER A 71 6.40 -0.45 26.04
CA SER A 71 6.24 -1.85 26.44
C SER A 71 5.90 -2.77 25.26
N LEU A 72 5.25 -2.25 24.21
CA LEU A 72 4.88 -3.01 23.02
C LEU A 72 6.11 -3.45 22.21
N SER A 73 7.19 -2.65 22.18
CA SER A 73 8.38 -2.90 21.35
C SER A 73 9.59 -3.42 22.14
N LYS A 74 9.70 -3.11 23.44
CA LYS A 74 10.91 -3.35 24.27
C LYS A 74 11.41 -4.81 24.22
N ASN A 75 10.51 -5.78 24.19
CA ASN A 75 10.86 -7.21 24.24
C ASN A 75 10.60 -7.96 22.92
N ARG A 76 10.33 -7.24 21.83
CA ARG A 76 9.92 -7.83 20.54
C ARG A 76 10.93 -7.54 19.43
N SER A 77 10.88 -8.38 18.40
CA SER A 77 11.56 -8.07 17.14
C SER A 77 10.68 -7.09 16.35
N VAL A 78 11.26 -6.01 15.85
CA VAL A 78 10.51 -4.98 15.11
C VAL A 78 11.13 -4.79 13.73
N TYR A 79 10.32 -4.99 12.70
CA TYR A 79 10.65 -4.77 11.29
C TYR A 79 10.09 -3.42 10.86
N PHE A 80 10.98 -2.51 10.48
CA PHE A 80 10.65 -1.13 10.11
C PHE A 80 10.67 -0.98 8.59
N VAL A 81 9.51 -0.80 7.98
CA VAL A 81 9.38 -0.48 6.56
C VAL A 81 9.50 1.02 6.39
N SER A 82 10.53 1.48 5.67
CA SER A 82 10.73 2.90 5.35
C SER A 82 11.67 3.06 4.17
N ILE A 83 11.12 3.47 3.02
CA ILE A 83 11.90 3.66 1.79
C ILE A 83 13.08 4.62 2.02
N SER A 84 12.82 5.81 2.56
CA SER A 84 13.87 6.80 2.86
C SER A 84 14.73 6.44 4.07
N GLY A 85 14.19 5.65 5.00
CA GLY A 85 14.82 5.34 6.28
C GLY A 85 15.00 6.55 7.19
N ASN A 86 14.23 7.62 6.98
CA ASN A 86 14.39 8.89 7.70
C ASN A 86 13.22 9.25 8.61
N THR A 87 12.15 8.48 8.68
CA THR A 87 11.02 8.75 9.59
C THR A 87 11.46 8.73 11.06
N ILE A 88 11.29 9.84 11.79
CA ILE A 88 11.79 10.01 13.17
C ILE A 88 11.23 8.94 14.11
N SER A 89 9.92 8.69 14.07
CA SER A 89 9.28 7.71 14.96
C SER A 89 9.86 6.31 14.77
N ASN A 90 10.08 5.88 13.52
CA ASN A 90 10.76 4.62 13.21
C ASN A 90 12.17 4.57 13.82
N ILE A 91 12.97 5.62 13.62
CA ILE A 91 14.34 5.69 14.13
C ILE A 91 14.36 5.61 15.67
N LYS A 92 13.45 6.33 16.34
CA LYS A 92 13.38 6.33 17.81
C LYS A 92 12.96 4.96 18.35
N VAL A 93 11.95 4.32 17.77
CA VAL A 93 11.51 2.98 18.18
C VAL A 93 12.58 1.92 17.88
N ALA A 94 13.31 2.03 16.76
CA ALA A 94 14.37 1.09 16.39
C ALA A 94 15.49 0.99 17.43
N LYS A 95 15.80 2.11 18.12
CA LYS A 95 16.78 2.17 19.22
C LYS A 95 16.31 1.48 20.51
N MET A 96 15.02 1.22 20.64
CA MET A 96 14.40 0.72 21.87
C MET A 96 13.93 -0.74 21.76
N ALA A 97 13.78 -1.25 20.53
CA ALA A 97 13.37 -2.62 20.27
C ALA A 97 14.48 -3.61 20.65
N LYS A 98 14.10 -4.79 21.17
CA LYS A 98 15.04 -5.89 21.47
C LYS A 98 15.87 -6.29 20.25
N LYS A 99 15.21 -6.37 19.09
CA LYS A 99 15.84 -6.60 17.80
C LYS A 99 15.15 -5.71 16.78
N SER A 100 15.91 -4.94 16.02
CA SER A 100 15.39 -4.03 15.00
C SER A 100 15.93 -4.38 13.62
N VAL A 101 15.05 -4.47 12.64
CA VAL A 101 15.38 -4.75 11.24
C VAL A 101 14.84 -3.63 10.37
N ALA A 102 15.72 -2.89 9.69
CA ALA A 102 15.31 -1.89 8.72
C ALA A 102 15.01 -2.55 7.38
N ILE A 103 13.84 -2.30 6.79
CA ILE A 103 13.50 -2.62 5.41
C ILE A 103 13.47 -1.28 4.66
N THR A 104 14.52 -0.99 3.89
CA THR A 104 14.74 0.36 3.31
C THR A 104 15.51 0.28 1.99
N SER A 105 15.39 1.30 1.13
CA SER A 105 16.23 1.42 -0.07
C SER A 105 17.51 2.23 0.18
N LYS A 106 17.68 2.79 1.39
CA LYS A 106 18.80 3.66 1.74
C LYS A 106 19.69 3.00 2.81
N PRO A 107 20.77 2.30 2.43
CA PRO A 107 21.58 1.51 3.36
C PRO A 107 22.35 2.37 4.39
N LYS A 108 22.54 3.66 4.11
CA LYS A 108 23.19 4.62 5.01
C LYS A 108 22.20 5.55 5.73
N SER A 109 20.91 5.27 5.65
CA SER A 109 19.86 6.07 6.31
C SER A 109 19.98 6.04 7.83
N ARG A 110 19.31 7.00 8.49
CA ARG A 110 19.28 7.06 9.97
C ARG A 110 18.68 5.79 10.57
N LEU A 111 17.64 5.23 9.95
CA LEU A 111 17.00 4.00 10.39
C LEU A 111 17.92 2.79 10.23
N ALA A 112 18.60 2.66 9.08
CA ALA A 112 19.54 1.56 8.86
C ALA A 112 20.66 1.56 9.90
N LYS A 113 21.23 2.74 10.19
CA LYS A 113 22.25 2.92 11.23
C LYS A 113 21.74 2.64 12.65
N ALA A 114 20.46 2.89 12.92
CA ALA A 114 19.84 2.65 14.23
C ALA A 114 19.33 1.21 14.41
N SER A 115 19.35 0.40 13.35
CA SER A 115 18.82 -0.96 13.36
C SER A 115 19.93 -2.00 13.48
N HIS A 116 19.61 -3.15 14.08
CA HIS A 116 20.56 -4.26 14.20
C HIS A 116 20.84 -4.94 12.86
N GLN A 117 19.84 -4.97 11.96
CA GLN A 117 19.95 -5.58 10.64
C GLN A 117 19.26 -4.70 9.60
N THR A 118 19.65 -4.85 8.33
CA THR A 118 19.02 -4.16 7.21
C THR A 118 18.70 -5.16 6.10
N ILE A 119 17.47 -5.13 5.62
CA ILE A 119 17.00 -5.74 4.38
C ILE A 119 16.92 -4.61 3.35
N LEU A 120 17.79 -4.67 2.35
CA LEU A 120 17.91 -3.64 1.33
C LEU A 120 16.88 -3.86 0.22
N LEU A 121 16.07 -2.85 -0.03
CA LEU A 121 15.17 -2.74 -1.17
C LEU A 121 15.95 -2.19 -2.37
N GLN A 122 15.88 -2.87 -3.51
CA GLN A 122 16.70 -2.61 -4.69
C GLN A 122 15.88 -2.41 -5.96
N SER A 123 14.57 -2.16 -5.84
CA SER A 123 13.74 -1.87 -7.00
C SER A 123 14.33 -0.69 -7.80
N PRO A 124 14.38 -0.79 -9.14
CA PRO A 124 14.73 0.35 -9.96
C PRO A 124 13.68 1.45 -9.78
N ASN A 125 14.04 2.69 -10.04
CA ASN A 125 13.11 3.82 -10.07
C ASN A 125 13.62 4.86 -11.08
N ALA A 126 12.75 5.79 -11.45
CA ALA A 126 13.05 6.81 -12.44
C ALA A 126 13.85 8.02 -11.87
N ASP A 127 14.44 7.88 -10.68
CA ASP A 127 15.24 8.87 -9.95
C ASP A 127 14.57 10.24 -9.77
N VAL A 128 13.23 10.23 -9.74
CA VAL A 128 12.39 11.39 -9.48
C VAL A 128 11.51 11.13 -8.26
N PHE A 129 11.28 12.15 -7.45
CA PHE A 129 10.44 12.04 -6.27
C PHE A 129 8.96 11.92 -6.68
N THR A 130 8.46 10.68 -6.74
CA THR A 130 7.09 10.32 -7.12
C THR A 130 6.29 9.83 -5.92
N ALA A 131 5.01 9.52 -6.15
CA ALA A 131 4.06 9.04 -5.16
C ALA A 131 4.28 7.57 -4.72
N GLY A 132 5.44 6.96 -4.99
CA GLY A 132 5.72 5.57 -4.59
C GLY A 132 4.85 4.52 -5.31
N SER A 133 5.45 3.76 -6.23
CA SER A 133 4.78 2.68 -6.95
C SER A 133 5.54 1.35 -6.82
N ILE A 134 6.65 1.20 -7.53
CA ILE A 134 7.46 -0.03 -7.48
C ILE A 134 8.06 -0.28 -6.10
N SER A 135 8.42 0.78 -5.37
CA SER A 135 8.93 0.69 -4.00
C SER A 135 7.89 0.15 -3.02
N PHE A 136 6.60 0.45 -3.23
CA PHE A 136 5.51 -0.16 -2.48
C PHE A 136 5.39 -1.64 -2.81
N LEU A 137 5.39 -2.01 -4.10
CA LEU A 137 5.29 -3.40 -4.52
C LEU A 137 6.43 -4.26 -3.94
N GLU A 138 7.67 -3.77 -3.98
CA GLU A 138 8.81 -4.45 -3.38
C GLU A 138 8.68 -4.57 -1.85
N SER A 139 8.27 -3.49 -1.18
CA SER A 139 8.07 -3.49 0.27
C SER A 139 6.99 -4.48 0.69
N ALA A 140 5.86 -4.50 0.00
CA ALA A 140 4.75 -5.41 0.24
C ALA A 140 5.19 -6.86 0.05
N LEU A 141 5.81 -7.21 -1.08
CA LEU A 141 6.27 -8.58 -1.34
C LEU A 141 7.38 -9.02 -0.36
N THR A 142 8.27 -8.10 0.03
CA THR A 142 9.29 -8.36 1.04
C THR A 142 8.64 -8.70 2.38
N CYS A 143 7.71 -7.86 2.84
CA CYS A 143 6.96 -8.06 4.09
C CYS A 143 6.21 -9.39 4.10
N ILE A 144 5.49 -9.72 3.01
CA ILE A 144 4.77 -10.98 2.89
C ILE A 144 5.76 -12.18 2.90
N SER A 145 6.85 -12.10 2.14
CA SER A 145 7.83 -13.21 2.07
C SER A 145 8.56 -13.48 3.38
N LEU A 146 8.63 -12.50 4.28
CA LEU A 146 9.22 -12.66 5.61
C LEU A 146 8.33 -13.48 6.56
N VAL A 147 7.04 -13.61 6.29
CA VAL A 147 6.10 -14.31 7.18
C VAL A 147 5.45 -15.52 6.53
N SER A 148 5.50 -15.65 5.21
CA SER A 148 4.84 -16.71 4.47
C SER A 148 5.64 -17.11 3.23
N PRO A 149 5.74 -18.41 2.89
CA PRO A 149 6.32 -18.83 1.64
C PRO A 149 5.45 -18.35 0.46
N ILE A 150 6.02 -17.54 -0.43
CA ILE A 150 5.29 -17.02 -1.58
C ILE A 150 5.79 -17.55 -2.92
N ARG A 151 4.88 -17.64 -3.89
CA ARG A 151 5.19 -17.87 -5.30
C ARG A 151 4.52 -16.80 -6.13
N ILE A 152 5.32 -16.01 -6.84
CA ILE A 152 4.85 -15.08 -7.87
C ILE A 152 4.66 -15.90 -9.15
N PRO A 153 3.44 -15.95 -9.73
CA PRO A 153 3.22 -16.67 -10.97
C PRO A 153 3.95 -16.02 -12.15
N LYS A 154 4.68 -16.82 -12.93
CA LYS A 154 5.55 -16.34 -14.02
C LYS A 154 4.79 -15.80 -15.25
N ASN A 155 3.60 -16.32 -15.55
CA ASN A 155 2.86 -16.04 -16.79
C ASN A 155 1.58 -15.22 -16.57
N ASN A 156 1.53 -14.43 -15.50
CA ASN A 156 0.31 -13.68 -15.21
C ASN A 156 0.39 -12.28 -15.81
N ASN A 157 -0.56 -11.99 -16.69
CA ASN A 157 -0.72 -10.71 -17.34
C ASN A 157 -1.32 -9.63 -16.38
N PHE A 158 -0.80 -9.55 -15.15
CA PHE A 158 -1.32 -8.69 -14.08
C PHE A 158 -1.39 -7.22 -14.53
N TYR A 159 -0.28 -6.72 -15.08
CA TYR A 159 -0.17 -5.35 -15.55
C TYR A 159 -1.20 -5.05 -16.65
N GLN A 160 -1.28 -5.83 -17.73
CA GLN A 160 -2.21 -5.51 -18.83
C GLN A 160 -3.67 -5.65 -18.39
N LYS A 161 -4.00 -6.64 -17.54
CA LYS A 161 -5.34 -6.77 -16.98
C LYS A 161 -5.69 -5.54 -16.15
N ALA A 162 -4.82 -5.15 -15.21
CA ALA A 162 -5.04 -3.97 -14.38
C ALA A 162 -5.11 -2.68 -15.21
N TYR A 163 -4.27 -2.55 -16.24
CA TYR A 163 -4.29 -1.45 -17.20
C TYR A 163 -5.63 -1.36 -17.93
N SER A 164 -6.13 -2.47 -18.47
CA SER A 164 -7.43 -2.51 -19.16
C SER A 164 -8.58 -2.14 -18.22
N GLU A 165 -8.62 -2.74 -17.03
CA GLU A 165 -9.65 -2.46 -16.03
C GLU A 165 -9.61 -1.00 -15.54
N ALA A 166 -8.42 -0.45 -15.30
CA ALA A 166 -8.26 0.93 -14.85
C ALA A 166 -8.62 1.93 -15.95
N LYS A 167 -8.23 1.67 -17.21
CA LYS A 167 -8.47 2.60 -18.34
C LYS A 167 -9.94 2.76 -18.68
N LYS A 168 -10.73 1.69 -18.55
CA LYS A 168 -12.19 1.73 -18.80
C LYS A 168 -13.00 2.27 -17.62
N SER A 169 -12.39 2.35 -16.44
CA SER A 169 -13.06 2.79 -15.22
C SER A 169 -13.28 4.30 -15.24
N LYS A 170 -14.45 4.75 -14.79
CA LYS A 170 -14.78 6.16 -14.60
C LYS A 170 -14.99 6.40 -13.12
N ILE A 171 -14.32 7.42 -12.58
CA ILE A 171 -14.38 7.78 -11.17
C ILE A 171 -14.90 9.20 -10.99
N SER A 172 -15.44 9.48 -9.81
CA SER A 172 -15.74 10.82 -9.34
C SER A 172 -14.61 11.33 -8.43
N LYS A 173 -14.70 12.59 -7.97
CA LYS A 173 -13.69 13.21 -7.10
C LYS A 173 -13.74 12.71 -5.65
N ARG A 174 -14.83 12.04 -5.26
CA ARG A 174 -15.00 11.43 -3.95
C ARG A 174 -15.13 9.92 -4.09
N ILE A 175 -14.24 9.20 -3.43
CA ILE A 175 -13.97 7.79 -3.68
C ILE A 175 -13.94 7.03 -2.35
N PHE A 176 -14.58 5.88 -2.29
CA PHE A 176 -14.47 4.91 -1.20
C PHE A 176 -13.82 3.64 -1.76
N VAL A 177 -12.66 3.25 -1.23
CA VAL A 177 -11.97 2.02 -1.63
C VAL A 177 -12.19 0.97 -0.56
N LEU A 178 -12.93 -0.08 -0.90
CA LEU A 178 -13.30 -1.14 0.02
C LEU A 178 -12.39 -2.34 -0.18
N GLY A 179 -11.90 -2.89 0.92
CA GLY A 179 -11.16 -4.14 0.94
C GLY A 179 -11.54 -4.98 2.13
N ASN A 180 -11.05 -6.22 2.18
CA ASN A 180 -11.23 -7.09 3.33
C ASN A 180 -9.96 -7.87 3.58
N MET A 181 -9.71 -8.31 4.81
CA MET A 181 -8.50 -9.05 5.22
C MET A 181 -7.23 -8.69 4.40
N HIS A 182 -6.87 -9.49 3.38
CA HIS A 182 -5.70 -9.30 2.51
C HIS A 182 -5.74 -8.05 1.63
N THR A 183 -6.91 -7.64 1.13
CA THR A 183 -7.06 -6.49 0.22
C THR A 183 -7.28 -5.17 0.95
N TYR A 184 -7.64 -5.19 2.24
CA TYR A 184 -7.80 -3.97 3.03
C TYR A 184 -6.53 -3.09 3.10
N PRO A 185 -5.32 -3.64 3.31
CA PRO A 185 -4.10 -2.85 3.19
C PRO A 185 -3.93 -2.22 1.79
N VAL A 186 -4.24 -2.96 0.73
CA VAL A 186 -4.15 -2.43 -0.64
C VAL A 186 -5.19 -1.34 -0.90
N ALA A 187 -6.36 -1.39 -0.26
CA ALA A 187 -7.36 -0.32 -0.30
C ALA A 187 -6.81 0.98 0.34
N MET A 188 -6.11 0.89 1.47
CA MET A 188 -5.39 2.01 2.07
C MET A 188 -4.37 2.61 1.10
N TYR A 189 -3.54 1.77 0.49
CA TYR A 189 -2.57 2.21 -0.51
C TYR A 189 -3.24 2.90 -1.72
N CYS A 190 -4.38 2.36 -2.20
CA CYS A 190 -5.13 2.95 -3.29
C CYS A 190 -5.65 4.35 -2.96
N ALA A 191 -6.25 4.52 -1.78
CA ALA A 191 -6.70 5.84 -1.31
C ALA A 191 -5.52 6.82 -1.22
N ALA A 192 -4.36 6.37 -0.72
CA ALA A 192 -3.14 7.18 -0.69
C ALA A 192 -2.75 7.71 -2.07
N LYS A 193 -2.83 6.87 -3.12
CA LYS A 193 -2.47 7.31 -4.49
C LYS A 193 -3.44 8.37 -5.01
N PHE A 194 -4.71 8.33 -4.63
CA PHE A 194 -5.67 9.40 -4.96
C PHE A 194 -5.32 10.73 -4.26
N TYR A 195 -4.89 10.71 -3.00
CA TYR A 195 -4.42 11.92 -2.31
C TYR A 195 -3.20 12.53 -3.00
N GLU A 196 -2.22 11.69 -3.32
CA GLU A 196 -0.90 12.13 -3.76
C GLU A 196 -0.87 12.56 -5.22
N LEU A 197 -1.53 11.83 -6.12
CA LEU A 197 -1.55 12.18 -7.54
C LEU A 197 -2.56 13.28 -7.84
N LEU A 198 -3.74 13.22 -7.22
CA LEU A 198 -4.91 14.00 -7.62
C LEU A 198 -5.40 14.99 -6.57
N GLY A 199 -5.08 14.78 -5.29
CA GLY A 199 -5.67 15.57 -4.19
C GLY A 199 -7.14 15.28 -3.98
N TYR A 200 -7.60 14.09 -4.39
CA TYR A 200 -9.01 13.71 -4.32
C TYR A 200 -9.42 13.34 -2.89
N ASN A 201 -10.71 13.46 -2.59
CA ASN A 201 -11.27 12.98 -1.34
C ASN A 201 -11.50 11.47 -1.43
N ALA A 202 -10.45 10.68 -1.19
CA ALA A 202 -10.55 9.23 -1.10
C ALA A 202 -10.70 8.76 0.36
N HIS A 203 -11.35 7.64 0.53
CA HIS A 203 -11.53 6.94 1.79
C HIS A 203 -11.15 5.47 1.57
N TYR A 204 -10.74 4.77 2.62
CA TYR A 204 -10.53 3.33 2.58
C TYR A 204 -11.16 2.69 3.80
N GLU A 205 -11.88 1.59 3.59
CA GLU A 205 -12.61 0.95 4.69
C GLU A 205 -12.77 -0.56 4.43
N ARG A 206 -13.04 -1.31 5.50
CA ARG A 206 -13.49 -2.69 5.41
C ARG A 206 -14.90 -2.72 4.83
N ILE A 207 -15.19 -3.69 3.97
CA ILE A 207 -16.50 -3.81 3.28
C ILE A 207 -17.68 -3.74 4.27
N GLU A 208 -17.59 -4.46 5.39
CA GLU A 208 -18.64 -4.46 6.41
C GLU A 208 -18.76 -3.07 7.07
N GLN A 209 -17.64 -2.50 7.52
CA GLN A 209 -17.61 -1.21 8.23
C GLN A 209 -18.12 -0.05 7.37
N PHE A 210 -17.85 -0.08 6.06
CA PHE A 210 -18.41 0.90 5.13
C PHE A 210 -19.94 0.94 5.20
N SER A 211 -20.58 -0.24 5.26
CA SER A 211 -22.04 -0.34 5.33
C SER A 211 -22.60 0.15 6.67
N HIS A 212 -21.83 0.06 7.76
CA HIS A 212 -22.21 0.55 9.09
C HIS A 212 -21.86 2.01 9.35
N MET A 213 -20.95 2.60 8.56
CA MET A 213 -20.40 3.93 8.85
C MET A 213 -20.40 4.82 7.59
N GLU A 214 -19.36 4.75 6.76
CA GLU A 214 -19.10 5.76 5.74
C GLU A 214 -20.16 5.84 4.64
N LEU A 215 -20.94 4.77 4.40
CA LEU A 215 -22.05 4.75 3.46
C LEU A 215 -23.07 5.87 3.74
N PHE A 216 -23.34 6.18 5.01
CA PHE A 216 -24.27 7.26 5.39
C PHE A 216 -23.77 8.66 5.04
N SER A 217 -22.48 8.80 4.75
CA SER A 217 -21.89 10.05 4.29
C SER A 217 -21.81 10.16 2.76
N ALA A 218 -22.09 9.08 2.03
CA ALA A 218 -21.96 9.02 0.58
C ALA A 218 -23.07 9.81 -0.11
N LYS A 219 -22.74 10.40 -1.27
CA LYS A 219 -23.66 11.19 -2.10
C LYS A 219 -23.83 10.55 -3.46
N LYS A 220 -24.98 10.78 -4.10
CA LYS A 220 -25.23 10.35 -5.49
C LYS A 220 -24.07 10.76 -6.39
N GLY A 221 -23.53 9.81 -7.15
CA GLY A 221 -22.36 9.99 -8.02
C GLY A 221 -21.00 9.76 -7.34
N ASP A 222 -20.92 9.60 -6.02
CA ASP A 222 -19.70 9.15 -5.35
C ASP A 222 -19.31 7.76 -5.87
N THR A 223 -18.01 7.47 -5.90
CA THR A 223 -17.49 6.22 -6.44
C THR A 223 -17.11 5.25 -5.32
N VAL A 224 -17.55 4.00 -5.41
CA VAL A 224 -17.17 2.90 -4.52
C VAL A 224 -16.39 1.87 -5.33
N ILE A 225 -15.11 1.66 -4.99
CA ILE A 225 -14.23 0.67 -5.59
C ILE A 225 -14.14 -0.52 -4.64
N ILE A 226 -14.36 -1.74 -5.10
CA ILE A 226 -14.34 -2.93 -4.24
C ILE A 226 -13.22 -3.87 -4.67
N PHE A 227 -12.21 -4.03 -3.81
CA PHE A 227 -11.12 -4.98 -3.97
C PHE A 227 -11.48 -6.32 -3.33
N GLU A 228 -12.37 -7.05 -3.98
CA GLU A 228 -12.73 -8.39 -3.58
C GLU A 228 -13.20 -9.19 -4.79
N GLU A 229 -13.08 -10.51 -4.70
CA GLU A 229 -13.65 -11.40 -5.71
C GLU A 229 -15.18 -11.30 -5.74
N LYS A 230 -15.77 -11.70 -6.88
CA LYS A 230 -17.23 -11.76 -7.01
C LYS A 230 -17.77 -12.81 -6.05
N ASN A 231 -18.62 -12.37 -5.13
CA ASN A 231 -19.37 -13.23 -4.23
C ASN A 231 -20.79 -12.68 -4.06
N ALA A 232 -21.68 -13.48 -3.45
CA ALA A 232 -23.09 -13.12 -3.29
C ALA A 232 -23.28 -11.82 -2.49
N HIS A 233 -22.52 -11.65 -1.40
CA HIS A 233 -22.58 -10.45 -0.56
C HIS A 233 -22.22 -9.18 -1.36
N ASN A 234 -21.08 -9.18 -2.06
CA ASN A 234 -20.63 -8.04 -2.86
C ASN A 234 -21.54 -7.75 -4.04
N THR A 235 -22.12 -8.79 -4.64
CA THR A 235 -23.10 -8.64 -5.72
C THR A 235 -24.33 -7.88 -5.22
N GLN A 236 -24.83 -8.25 -4.03
CA GLN A 236 -25.96 -7.57 -3.40
C GLN A 236 -25.62 -6.14 -2.96
N LEU A 237 -24.44 -5.93 -2.37
CA LEU A 237 -23.93 -4.61 -2.01
C LEU A 237 -23.93 -3.69 -3.24
N VAL A 238 -23.30 -4.11 -4.34
CA VAL A 238 -23.22 -3.34 -5.58
C VAL A 238 -24.60 -3.00 -6.14
N LYS A 239 -25.53 -3.96 -6.13
CA LYS A 239 -26.92 -3.73 -6.54
C LYS A 239 -27.57 -2.62 -5.70
N ASN A 240 -27.39 -2.64 -4.38
CA ASN A 240 -27.95 -1.65 -3.47
C ASN A 240 -27.29 -0.27 -3.64
N LEU A 241 -25.96 -0.21 -3.75
CA LEU A 241 -25.21 1.03 -3.97
C LEU A 241 -25.64 1.71 -5.28
N LYS A 242 -25.81 0.94 -6.36
CA LYS A 242 -26.30 1.48 -7.63
C LYS A 242 -27.73 2.04 -7.53
N LYS A 243 -28.62 1.40 -6.76
CA LYS A 243 -30.01 1.89 -6.55
C LYS A 243 -30.05 3.27 -5.90
N VAL A 244 -29.14 3.54 -4.97
CA VAL A 244 -29.01 4.87 -4.34
C VAL A 244 -28.16 5.85 -5.16
N GLY A 245 -27.77 5.47 -6.38
CA GLY A 245 -27.10 6.33 -7.34
C GLY A 245 -25.59 6.45 -7.16
N LEU A 246 -24.95 5.51 -6.47
CA LEU A 246 -23.49 5.44 -6.38
C LEU A 246 -22.89 4.75 -7.61
N ASN A 247 -21.73 5.23 -8.03
CA ASN A 247 -20.93 4.59 -9.06
C ASN A 247 -20.11 3.47 -8.42
N THR A 248 -20.19 2.24 -8.93
CA THR A 248 -19.50 1.08 -8.34
C THR A 248 -18.50 0.49 -9.33
N ILE A 249 -17.27 0.26 -8.88
CA ILE A 249 -16.21 -0.39 -9.65
C ILE A 249 -15.78 -1.66 -8.94
N ILE A 250 -15.89 -2.79 -9.62
CA ILE A 250 -15.26 -4.05 -9.20
C ILE A 250 -14.29 -4.44 -10.32
N PRO A 251 -12.98 -4.26 -10.13
CA PRO A 251 -12.01 -4.65 -11.14
C PRO A 251 -12.10 -6.16 -11.40
N ASN A 252 -12.24 -6.55 -12.67
CA ASN A 252 -12.44 -7.96 -13.02
C ASN A 252 -11.12 -8.73 -12.97
N PHE A 253 -10.89 -9.50 -11.90
CA PHE A 253 -9.72 -10.35 -11.76
C PHE A 253 -10.03 -11.65 -11.01
N ASP A 254 -10.33 -12.69 -11.77
CA ASP A 254 -10.66 -14.01 -11.23
C ASP A 254 -9.39 -14.81 -10.95
N SER A 255 -8.87 -14.70 -9.73
CA SER A 255 -7.79 -15.56 -9.23
C SER A 255 -8.00 -15.86 -7.76
N LYS A 256 -8.00 -17.14 -7.37
CA LYS A 256 -8.03 -17.55 -5.96
C LYS A 256 -6.69 -17.34 -5.24
N ASN A 257 -5.60 -17.12 -5.98
CA ASN A 257 -4.28 -16.95 -5.42
C ASN A 257 -4.13 -15.54 -4.82
N LYS A 258 -3.96 -15.44 -3.50
CA LYS A 258 -3.92 -14.13 -2.82
C LYS A 258 -2.76 -13.25 -3.27
N ILE A 259 -1.58 -13.81 -3.54
CA ILE A 259 -0.44 -13.04 -4.10
C ILE A 259 -0.81 -12.42 -5.46
N SER A 260 -1.49 -13.18 -6.31
CA SER A 260 -1.99 -12.70 -7.60
C SER A 260 -2.99 -11.55 -7.43
N GLN A 261 -3.92 -11.67 -6.48
CA GLN A 261 -4.88 -10.61 -6.15
C GLN A 261 -4.14 -9.34 -5.68
N ILE A 262 -3.19 -9.44 -4.75
CA ILE A 262 -2.43 -8.29 -4.24
C ILE A 262 -1.66 -7.59 -5.35
N ILE A 263 -0.95 -8.34 -6.20
CA ILE A 263 -0.20 -7.75 -7.32
C ILE A 263 -1.15 -7.04 -8.28
N PHE A 264 -2.25 -7.68 -8.66
CA PHE A 264 -3.24 -7.07 -9.56
C PHE A 264 -3.86 -5.79 -8.97
N TYR A 265 -4.34 -5.82 -7.72
CA TYR A 265 -4.94 -4.64 -7.10
C TYR A 265 -3.91 -3.53 -6.85
N THR A 266 -2.64 -3.88 -6.62
CA THR A 266 -1.55 -2.89 -6.55
C THR A 266 -1.39 -2.15 -7.87
N PHE A 267 -1.30 -2.87 -9.00
CA PHE A 267 -1.25 -2.25 -10.32
C PHE A 267 -2.49 -1.39 -10.61
N PHE A 268 -3.68 -1.91 -10.30
CA PHE A 268 -4.93 -1.17 -10.50
C PHE A 268 -4.96 0.13 -9.69
N SER A 269 -4.53 0.07 -8.43
CA SER A 269 -4.44 1.21 -7.51
C SER A 269 -3.49 2.31 -8.00
N GLN A 270 -2.47 1.94 -8.78
CA GLN A 270 -1.52 2.89 -9.35
C GLN A 270 -2.00 3.47 -10.68
N LEU A 271 -2.56 2.62 -11.54
CA LEU A 271 -2.95 2.97 -12.91
C LEU A 271 -4.23 3.82 -12.94
N LEU A 272 -5.20 3.55 -12.06
CA LEU A 272 -6.46 4.29 -12.04
C LEU A 272 -6.28 5.80 -11.77
N PRO A 273 -5.62 6.23 -10.67
CA PRO A 273 -5.35 7.66 -10.46
C PRO A 273 -4.41 8.25 -11.51
N LEU A 274 -3.48 7.46 -12.08
CA LEU A 274 -2.62 7.91 -13.18
C LEU A 274 -3.44 8.27 -14.42
N PHE A 275 -4.38 7.42 -14.83
CA PHE A 275 -5.22 7.71 -16.01
C PHE A 275 -6.08 8.95 -15.81
N GLU A 276 -6.65 9.12 -14.62
CA GLU A 276 -7.41 10.33 -14.30
C GLU A 276 -6.52 11.58 -14.29
N ALA A 277 -5.28 11.48 -13.80
CA ALA A 277 -4.31 12.58 -13.85
C ALA A 277 -3.95 12.96 -15.30
N LYS A 278 -3.73 11.95 -16.16
CA LYS A 278 -3.44 12.16 -17.59
C LYS A 278 -4.62 12.76 -18.34
N LYS A 279 -5.85 12.35 -18.02
CA LYS A 279 -7.09 12.92 -18.57
C LYS A 279 -7.24 14.41 -18.22
N GLN A 280 -6.75 14.81 -17.04
CA GLN A 280 -6.71 16.22 -16.62
C GLN A 280 -5.44 16.95 -17.10
N HIS A 281 -4.62 16.33 -17.95
CA HIS A 281 -3.35 16.87 -18.44
C HIS A 281 -2.40 17.32 -17.32
N LYS A 282 -2.46 16.68 -16.15
CA LYS A 282 -1.54 16.97 -15.04
C LYS A 282 -0.13 16.50 -15.42
N LYS A 283 0.83 17.42 -15.27
CA LYS A 283 2.26 17.10 -15.41
C LYS A 283 2.85 16.58 -14.10
N ASP A 284 2.42 17.16 -12.99
CA ASP A 284 2.98 16.85 -11.67
C ASP A 284 1.94 16.31 -10.69
N CYS A 285 2.41 15.42 -9.80
CA CYS A 285 1.62 14.88 -8.70
C CYS A 285 1.15 16.01 -7.78
N ASN A 286 -0.07 15.90 -7.26
CA ASN A 286 -0.64 16.88 -6.35
C ASN A 286 0.25 17.18 -5.12
N PHE A 287 0.88 16.17 -4.51
CA PHE A 287 1.74 16.39 -3.33
C PHE A 287 2.98 17.25 -3.63
N VAL A 288 3.45 17.26 -4.88
CA VAL A 288 4.58 18.10 -5.32
C VAL A 288 4.16 19.56 -5.40
N LEU A 289 2.94 19.79 -5.87
CA LEU A 289 2.34 21.11 -6.03
C LEU A 289 1.87 21.68 -4.68
N ALA A 290 1.38 20.84 -3.78
CA ALA A 290 0.86 21.21 -2.45
C ALA A 290 1.99 21.47 -1.43
N LYS A 291 2.93 22.37 -1.75
CA LYS A 291 4.16 22.63 -0.98
C LYS A 291 3.91 22.95 0.50
N ASN A 292 2.87 23.71 0.82
CA ASN A 292 2.55 24.09 2.19
C ASN A 292 2.10 22.88 3.03
N LEU A 293 1.19 22.06 2.48
CA LEU A 293 0.75 20.83 3.13
C LEU A 293 1.90 19.82 3.27
N ARG A 294 2.73 19.70 2.23
CA ARG A 294 3.93 18.86 2.27
C ARG A 294 4.89 19.31 3.36
N LYS A 295 5.15 20.61 3.51
CA LYS A 295 6.00 21.14 4.58
C LYS A 295 5.48 20.80 5.98
N VAL A 296 4.16 20.90 6.19
CA VAL A 296 3.54 20.48 7.46
C VAL A 296 3.77 18.99 7.69
N SER A 297 3.56 18.15 6.69
CA SER A 297 3.82 16.71 6.75
C SER A 297 5.29 16.40 7.06
N ASP A 298 6.23 17.00 6.32
CA ASP A 298 7.67 16.78 6.47
C ASP A 298 8.14 17.13 7.88
N ASN A 299 7.69 18.27 8.44
CA ASN A 299 8.03 18.70 9.79
C ASN A 299 7.54 17.74 10.90
N MET A 300 6.50 16.95 10.62
CA MET A 300 5.96 15.97 11.56
C MET A 300 6.64 14.59 11.43
N ILE A 301 7.20 14.28 10.25
CA ILE A 301 7.70 12.94 9.91
C ILE A 301 9.23 12.83 10.02
N TYR A 302 10.00 13.85 9.61
CA TYR A 302 11.45 13.78 9.37
C TYR A 302 12.30 14.64 10.31
#